data_AF-A0ABD3N6K0-F1
#
_entry.id   AF-A0ABD3N6K0-F1
#
_cell.length_a   1.000
_cell.length_b   1.000
_cell.length_c   1.000
_cell.angle_alpha   90.00
_cell.angle_beta   90.00
_cell.angle_gamma   90.00
#
_symmetry.space_group_name_H-M   'P 1'
#
loop_
_entity.id
_entity.type
_entity.pdbx_description
1 polymer ?
#
loop_
_entity_poly.entity_id
_entity_poly.type
_entity_poly.pdbx_seq_one_letter_code
_entity_poly.pdbx_strand_id
1 'polypeptide(L)'
;MVTEEVVTIHQAEDHLKQEEVSLQDASYETNPDSVGMGALANAAAEKVEAGAKRPGEYTEEDAAKKPKYESSADPEVWENLMAQVRGQLVAMSSDECFSRALELQMLARAEVGNRSQHLSNAMDLMANSQAGLAESPAKPLIKRNNTKNAPVLCVTRWETGQRVTKAEREVSKQKPIKSTKASPVPCMKMTPPLPPRCEVDNAPDVELPAFCQLVNFPTARYYGTCVMCDESEFAIPKQNKGVCNNCDVAIWVLNPSGINIKWCKGCKNFRKWIDFGMKVC
;
A
#
# COMPACT_ATOMS: atom_id res chain seq x y z
N MET A 1 60.47 29.05 -10.93
CA MET A 1 59.91 28.61 -12.22
C MET A 1 58.55 28.00 -11.91
N VAL A 2 57.49 28.78 -12.07
CA VAL A 2 56.11 28.34 -11.84
C VAL A 2 55.48 28.28 -13.23
N THR A 3 55.05 27.10 -13.65
CA THR A 3 54.39 26.86 -14.93
C THR A 3 52.88 26.93 -14.72
N GLU A 4 52.24 27.93 -15.34
CA GLU A 4 50.78 28.02 -15.45
C GLU A 4 50.28 27.07 -16.54
N GLU A 5 49.39 26.15 -16.19
CA GLU A 5 48.60 25.37 -17.15
C GLU A 5 47.27 26.09 -17.42
N VAL A 6 47.08 26.49 -18.67
CA VAL A 6 45.84 27.07 -19.19
C VAL A 6 44.94 25.93 -19.67
N VAL A 7 43.80 25.75 -19.02
CA VAL A 7 42.77 24.78 -19.40
C VAL A 7 41.79 25.45 -20.36
N THR A 8 41.80 25.00 -21.62
CA THR A 8 40.87 25.43 -22.68
C THR A 8 39.62 24.55 -22.65
N ILE A 9 38.47 25.13 -22.31
CA ILE A 9 37.15 24.47 -22.34
C ILE A 9 36.57 24.61 -23.75
N HIS A 10 36.32 23.49 -24.44
CA HIS A 10 35.56 23.46 -25.69
C HIS A 10 34.07 23.34 -25.36
N GLN A 11 33.27 24.28 -25.88
CA GLN A 11 31.80 24.21 -25.86
C GLN A 11 31.34 23.33 -27.03
N ALA A 12 30.51 22.32 -26.74
CA ALA A 12 29.81 21.54 -27.75
C ALA A 12 28.44 22.19 -27.97
N GLU A 13 28.17 22.57 -29.22
CA GLU A 13 26.87 23.06 -29.68
C GLU A 13 26.02 21.86 -30.12
N ASP A 14 24.95 21.58 -29.38
CA ASP A 14 23.96 20.57 -29.76
C ASP A 14 22.98 21.15 -30.79
N HIS A 15 23.02 20.58 -31.99
CA HIS A 15 22.09 20.80 -33.08
C HIS A 15 20.75 20.09 -32.79
N LEU A 16 19.72 20.84 -32.39
CA LEU A 16 18.34 20.36 -32.35
C LEU A 16 17.74 20.43 -33.77
N LYS A 17 17.63 19.29 -34.46
CA LYS A 17 16.80 19.15 -35.66
C LYS A 17 15.37 18.79 -35.23
N GLN A 18 14.42 19.67 -35.52
CA GLN A 18 12.99 19.34 -35.54
C GLN A 18 12.71 18.40 -36.72
N GLU A 19 12.32 17.16 -36.43
CA GLU A 19 11.63 16.30 -37.39
C GLU A 19 10.12 16.55 -37.29
N GLU A 20 9.57 17.02 -38.40
CA GLU A 20 8.15 17.21 -38.64
C GLU A 20 7.56 15.86 -39.07
N VAL A 21 6.88 15.18 -38.14
CA VAL A 21 6.20 13.91 -38.44
C VAL A 21 4.81 14.21 -39.01
N SER A 22 4.68 13.98 -40.31
CA SER A 22 3.43 14.02 -41.07
C SER A 22 2.48 12.94 -40.58
N LEU A 23 1.32 13.35 -40.06
CA LEU A 23 0.20 12.49 -39.70
C LEU A 23 -0.48 12.03 -41.00
N GLN A 24 -0.27 10.77 -41.41
CA GLN A 24 -1.06 10.12 -42.44
C GLN A 24 -2.03 9.13 -41.80
N ASP A 25 -3.27 9.19 -42.25
CA ASP A 25 -4.43 8.44 -41.79
C ASP A 25 -4.18 6.92 -41.74
N ALA A 26 -4.12 6.36 -40.53
CA ALA A 26 -4.14 4.93 -40.32
C ALA A 26 -5.60 4.45 -40.22
N SER A 27 -6.14 3.98 -41.34
CA SER A 27 -7.34 3.15 -41.37
C SER A 27 -7.01 1.79 -40.74
N TYR A 28 -7.59 1.51 -39.57
CA TYR A 28 -7.49 0.21 -38.94
C TYR A 28 -8.40 -0.79 -39.68
N GLU A 29 -7.81 -1.74 -40.39
CA GLU A 29 -8.52 -2.93 -40.83
C GLU A 29 -8.69 -3.86 -39.63
N THR A 30 -9.93 -4.07 -39.19
CA THR A 30 -10.26 -5.03 -38.15
C THR A 30 -10.07 -6.44 -38.68
N ASN A 31 -9.07 -7.13 -38.15
CA ASN A 31 -8.74 -8.52 -38.44
C ASN A 31 -9.82 -9.45 -37.84
N PRO A 32 -10.60 -10.20 -38.64
CA PRO A 32 -11.76 -10.97 -38.15
C PRO A 32 -11.41 -12.29 -37.44
N ASP A 33 -10.13 -12.66 -37.33
CA ASP A 33 -9.72 -13.97 -36.79
C ASP A 33 -9.24 -13.95 -35.32
N SER A 34 -9.59 -12.91 -34.56
CA SER A 34 -9.40 -12.90 -33.10
C SER A 34 -10.38 -13.87 -32.43
N VAL A 35 -9.96 -15.13 -32.30
CA VAL A 35 -10.64 -16.20 -31.58
C VAL A 35 -10.99 -15.71 -30.17
N GLY A 36 -12.27 -15.40 -29.95
CA GLY A 36 -12.79 -14.91 -28.68
C GLY A 36 -12.66 -15.95 -27.57
N MET A 37 -12.11 -15.55 -26.42
CA MET A 37 -12.14 -16.31 -25.18
C MET A 37 -13.56 -16.30 -24.55
N GLY A 38 -14.51 -16.94 -25.23
CA GLY A 38 -15.89 -17.12 -24.74
C GLY A 38 -16.20 -18.49 -24.13
N ALA A 39 -15.21 -19.38 -23.99
CA ALA A 39 -15.47 -20.82 -23.80
C ALA A 39 -14.91 -21.43 -22.50
N LEU A 40 -15.03 -20.76 -21.34
CA LEU A 40 -14.65 -21.33 -20.04
C LEU A 40 -15.73 -21.23 -18.94
N ALA A 41 -17.01 -21.13 -19.31
CA ALA A 41 -18.10 -20.99 -18.34
C ALA A 41 -19.02 -22.23 -18.15
N ASN A 42 -18.81 -23.35 -18.85
CA ASN A 42 -19.73 -24.50 -18.76
C ASN A 42 -19.02 -25.81 -18.41
N ALA A 43 -18.68 -26.00 -17.13
CA ALA A 43 -18.32 -27.32 -16.58
C ALA A 43 -18.65 -27.39 -15.07
N ALA A 44 -19.87 -27.04 -14.68
CA ALA A 44 -20.33 -27.23 -13.29
C ALA A 44 -21.86 -27.37 -13.14
N ALA A 45 -22.57 -27.81 -14.19
CA ALA A 45 -24.02 -27.98 -14.13
C ALA A 45 -24.45 -29.25 -14.87
N GLU A 46 -24.25 -30.41 -14.26
CA GLU A 46 -24.99 -31.61 -14.66
C GLU A 46 -25.58 -32.33 -13.44
N LYS A 47 -26.92 -32.47 -13.49
CA LYS A 47 -27.80 -33.43 -12.83
C LYS A 47 -27.97 -33.36 -11.30
N VAL A 48 -28.96 -32.55 -10.90
CA VAL A 48 -29.91 -32.96 -9.85
C VAL A 48 -31.31 -32.97 -10.48
N GLU A 49 -31.78 -34.15 -10.88
CA GLU A 49 -33.16 -34.35 -11.31
C GLU A 49 -34.11 -34.16 -10.13
N ALA A 50 -35.14 -33.35 -10.37
CA ALA A 50 -36.22 -33.05 -9.46
C ALA A 50 -37.23 -34.20 -9.41
N GLY A 51 -37.29 -34.90 -8.27
CA GLY A 51 -38.42 -35.75 -7.90
C GLY A 51 -39.43 -34.95 -7.07
N ALA A 52 -40.54 -34.54 -7.68
CA ALA A 52 -41.64 -33.89 -7.00
C ALA A 52 -42.38 -34.86 -6.05
N LYS A 53 -42.41 -34.56 -4.75
CA LYS A 53 -43.36 -35.14 -3.78
C LYS A 53 -44.06 -34.04 -2.98
N ARG A 54 -45.37 -34.25 -2.83
CA ARG A 54 -46.39 -33.38 -2.21
C ARG A 54 -46.26 -33.31 -0.67
N PRO A 55 -46.93 -32.34 -0.03
CA PRO A 55 -46.69 -31.96 1.36
C PRO A 55 -47.51 -32.83 2.33
N GLY A 56 -46.89 -33.20 3.44
CA GLY A 56 -47.57 -33.82 4.57
C GLY A 56 -46.58 -34.56 5.46
N GLU A 57 -46.62 -34.21 6.74
CA GLU A 57 -45.98 -34.90 7.88
C GLU A 57 -44.56 -34.42 8.23
N TYR A 58 -44.51 -33.56 9.26
CA TYR A 58 -43.29 -33.10 9.91
C TYR A 58 -42.96 -34.08 11.03
N THR A 59 -41.97 -34.94 10.83
CA THR A 59 -41.31 -35.67 11.91
C THR A 59 -40.05 -34.93 12.33
N GLU A 60 -40.00 -34.60 13.62
CA GLU A 60 -39.01 -33.76 14.29
C GLU A 60 -37.75 -34.58 14.66
N GLU A 61 -37.14 -35.26 13.70
CA GLU A 61 -35.91 -36.05 13.93
C GLU A 61 -35.02 -36.09 12.67
N ASP A 62 -34.44 -34.96 12.27
CA ASP A 62 -33.25 -34.98 11.39
C ASP A 62 -32.40 -33.72 11.60
N ALA A 63 -31.61 -33.77 12.67
CA ALA A 63 -30.62 -32.78 12.99
C ALA A 63 -29.49 -32.77 11.94
N ALA A 64 -29.57 -31.81 11.02
CA ALA A 64 -28.48 -30.97 10.53
C ALA A 64 -27.10 -31.66 10.30
N LYS A 65 -26.99 -32.47 9.24
CA LYS A 65 -25.68 -32.69 8.59
C LYS A 65 -25.34 -31.46 7.75
N LYS A 66 -24.55 -30.54 8.33
CA LYS A 66 -23.94 -29.44 7.58
C LYS A 66 -23.13 -30.01 6.41
N PRO A 67 -23.30 -29.53 5.17
CA PRO A 67 -22.47 -29.97 4.06
C PRO A 67 -21.02 -29.62 4.39
N LYS A 68 -20.18 -30.64 4.54
CA LYS A 68 -18.74 -30.50 4.69
C LYS A 68 -18.22 -29.96 3.36
N TYR A 69 -18.01 -28.65 3.29
CA TYR A 69 -17.38 -28.01 2.15
C TYR A 69 -15.91 -28.45 2.10
N GLU A 70 -15.64 -29.54 1.40
CA GLU A 70 -14.28 -29.97 1.07
C GLU A 70 -13.76 -29.05 -0.03
N SER A 71 -13.19 -27.91 0.39
CA SER A 71 -12.32 -27.10 -0.47
C SER A 71 -11.04 -27.90 -0.72
N SER A 72 -11.11 -28.82 -1.68
CA SER A 72 -9.99 -29.63 -2.16
C SER A 72 -9.40 -29.02 -3.43
N ALA A 73 -9.19 -27.70 -3.42
CA ALA A 73 -8.33 -27.12 -4.45
C ALA A 73 -6.91 -27.64 -4.18
N ASP A 74 -6.43 -28.52 -5.05
CA ASP A 74 -5.06 -29.03 -5.01
C ASP A 74 -4.08 -27.84 -5.01
N PRO A 75 -3.22 -27.71 -3.99
CA PRO A 75 -2.24 -26.62 -3.90
C PRO A 75 -1.40 -26.47 -5.17
N GLU A 76 -1.11 -27.57 -5.87
CA GLU A 76 -0.32 -27.55 -7.11
C GLU A 76 -1.09 -26.88 -8.26
N VAL A 77 -2.40 -27.11 -8.36
CA VAL A 77 -3.26 -26.46 -9.36
C VAL A 77 -3.32 -24.96 -9.11
N TRP A 78 -3.40 -24.54 -7.85
CA TRP A 78 -3.40 -23.13 -7.48
C TRP A 78 -2.07 -22.44 -7.81
N GLU A 79 -0.94 -23.07 -7.49
CA GLU A 79 0.38 -22.52 -7.81
C GLU A 79 0.60 -22.41 -9.33
N ASN A 80 0.17 -23.41 -10.09
CA ASN A 80 0.24 -23.37 -11.55
C ASN A 80 -0.63 -22.25 -12.14
N LEU A 81 -1.84 -22.03 -11.61
CA LEU A 81 -2.70 -20.93 -12.01
C LEU A 81 -2.04 -19.58 -11.69
N MET A 82 -1.49 -19.42 -10.48
CA MET A 82 -0.79 -18.19 -10.08
C MET A 82 0.47 -17.95 -10.92
N ALA A 83 1.21 -18.99 -11.31
CA ALA A 83 2.33 -18.89 -12.23
C ALA A 83 1.89 -18.41 -13.62
N GLN A 84 0.77 -18.93 -14.14
CA GLN A 84 0.20 -18.50 -15.42
C GLN A 84 -0.23 -17.03 -15.38
N VAL A 85 -0.92 -16.59 -14.32
CA VAL A 85 -1.34 -15.19 -14.14
C VAL A 85 -0.12 -14.27 -14.08
N ARG A 86 0.92 -14.64 -13.31
CA ARG A 86 2.17 -13.87 -13.25
C ARG A 86 2.85 -13.78 -14.62
N GLY A 87 2.89 -14.89 -15.36
CA GLY A 87 3.44 -14.93 -16.72
C GLY A 87 2.70 -13.99 -17.68
N GLN A 88 1.37 -13.98 -17.63
CA GLN A 88 0.55 -13.07 -18.43
C GLN A 88 0.80 -11.60 -18.07
N LEU A 89 0.83 -11.26 -16.77
CA LEU A 89 1.09 -9.89 -16.34
C LEU A 89 2.47 -9.37 -16.77
N VAL A 90 3.48 -10.24 -16.84
CA VAL A 90 4.82 -9.87 -17.34
C VAL A 90 4.83 -9.70 -18.86
N ALA A 91 4.01 -10.47 -19.59
CA ALA A 91 3.93 -10.41 -21.05
C ALA A 91 3.09 -9.23 -21.57
N MET A 92 2.23 -8.65 -20.72
CA MET A 92 1.40 -7.51 -21.09
C MET A 92 2.21 -6.22 -21.21
N SER A 93 1.92 -5.45 -22.26
CA SER A 93 2.42 -4.08 -22.39
C SER A 93 1.82 -3.16 -21.30
N SER A 94 2.44 -2.00 -21.09
CA SER A 94 1.92 -0.98 -20.15
C SER A 94 0.49 -0.55 -20.49
N ASP A 95 0.18 -0.45 -21.78
CA ASP A 95 -1.11 0.04 -22.28
C ASP A 95 -2.20 -1.02 -22.10
N GLU A 96 -1.86 -2.29 -22.32
CA GLU A 96 -2.74 -3.42 -22.02
C GLU A 96 -2.99 -3.54 -20.51
N CYS A 97 -1.96 -3.36 -19.69
CA CYS A 97 -2.09 -3.36 -18.23
C CYS A 97 -3.04 -2.27 -17.76
N PHE A 98 -2.90 -1.06 -18.30
CA PHE A 98 -3.77 0.06 -17.98
C PHE A 98 -5.22 -0.20 -18.42
N SER A 99 -5.41 -0.67 -19.64
CA SER A 99 -6.75 -0.95 -20.20
C SER A 99 -7.47 -2.04 -19.40
N ARG A 100 -6.78 -3.13 -19.03
CA ARG A 100 -7.33 -4.20 -18.19
C ARG A 100 -7.62 -3.75 -16.77
N ALA A 101 -6.75 -2.92 -16.17
CA ALA A 101 -7.01 -2.35 -14.86
C ALA A 101 -8.29 -1.49 -14.86
N LEU A 102 -8.49 -0.70 -15.92
CA LEU A 102 -9.70 0.11 -16.09
C LEU A 102 -10.95 -0.76 -16.28
N GLU A 103 -10.86 -1.82 -17.08
CA GLU A 103 -11.95 -2.80 -17.27
C GLU A 103 -12.34 -3.47 -15.95
N LEU A 104 -11.36 -3.97 -15.19
CA LEU A 104 -11.59 -4.57 -13.87
C LEU A 104 -12.20 -3.59 -12.88
N GLN A 105 -11.78 -2.32 -12.91
CA GLN A 105 -12.37 -1.28 -12.09
C GLN A 105 -13.85 -1.04 -12.44
N MET A 106 -14.21 -1.06 -13.72
CA MET A 106 -15.60 -0.93 -14.16
C MET A 106 -16.46 -2.12 -13.74
N LEU A 107 -15.96 -3.35 -13.93
CA LEU A 107 -16.65 -4.58 -13.51
C LEU A 107 -16.87 -4.61 -12.00
N ALA A 108 -15.86 -4.26 -11.22
CA ALA A 108 -15.97 -4.20 -9.76
C ALA A 108 -17.03 -3.19 -9.32
N ARG A 109 -17.08 -2.00 -9.94
CA ARG A 109 -18.13 -1.01 -9.67
C ARG A 109 -19.52 -1.53 -10.01
N ALA A 110 -19.68 -2.15 -11.18
CA ALA A 110 -20.96 -2.70 -11.61
C ALA A 110 -21.46 -3.80 -10.65
N GLU A 111 -20.58 -4.71 -10.23
CA GLU A 111 -20.92 -5.78 -9.29
C GLU A 111 -21.30 -5.23 -7.90
N VAL A 112 -20.57 -4.24 -7.39
CA VAL A 112 -20.91 -3.57 -6.12
C VAL A 112 -22.27 -2.88 -6.23
N GLY A 113 -22.55 -2.18 -7.34
CA GLY A 113 -23.85 -1.56 -7.59
C GLY A 113 -24.99 -2.57 -7.61
N ASN A 114 -24.77 -3.73 -8.23
CA ASN A 114 -25.76 -4.81 -8.31
C ASN A 114 -26.03 -5.46 -6.94
N ARG A 115 -25.00 -5.59 -6.08
CA ARG A 115 -25.15 -6.17 -4.73
C ARG A 115 -25.66 -5.18 -3.68
N SER A 116 -25.22 -3.92 -3.76
CA SER A 116 -25.52 -2.91 -2.75
C SER A 116 -25.39 -1.49 -3.30
N GLN A 117 -26.53 -0.83 -3.49
CA GLN A 117 -26.59 0.54 -3.95
C GLN A 117 -25.96 1.54 -2.96
N HIS A 118 -26.03 1.26 -1.65
CA HIS A 118 -25.40 2.11 -0.63
C HIS A 118 -23.87 2.12 -0.74
N LEU A 119 -23.25 0.95 -0.99
CA LEU A 119 -21.80 0.85 -1.16
C LEU A 119 -21.36 1.52 -2.47
N SER A 120 -22.14 1.39 -3.53
CA SER A 120 -21.89 2.09 -4.81
C SER A 120 -21.83 3.61 -4.59
N ASN A 121 -22.84 4.18 -3.93
CA ASN A 121 -22.88 5.61 -3.64
C ASN A 121 -21.67 6.08 -2.80
N ALA A 122 -21.23 5.26 -1.83
CA ALA A 122 -20.05 5.56 -1.03
C ALA A 122 -18.76 5.55 -1.87
N MET A 123 -18.61 4.61 -2.81
CA MET A 123 -17.47 4.57 -3.73
C MET A 123 -17.43 5.79 -4.64
N ASP A 124 -18.57 6.26 -5.14
CA ASP A 124 -18.65 7.44 -6.00
C ASP A 124 -18.29 8.73 -5.24
N LEU A 125 -18.72 8.85 -3.97
CA LEU A 125 -18.33 9.96 -3.11
C LEU A 125 -16.81 10.01 -2.87
N MET A 126 -16.17 8.85 -2.65
CA MET A 126 -14.72 8.79 -2.48
C MET A 126 -13.97 9.13 -3.77
N ALA A 127 -14.45 8.62 -4.92
CA ALA A 127 -13.84 8.93 -6.22
C ALA A 127 -13.92 10.43 -6.55
N ASN A 128 -15.04 11.09 -6.25
CA ASN A 128 -15.22 12.52 -6.48
C ASN A 128 -14.48 13.39 -5.46
N SER A 129 -14.24 12.89 -4.24
CA SER A 129 -13.52 13.65 -3.21
C SER A 129 -12.05 13.94 -3.56
N GLN A 130 -11.42 13.10 -4.38
CA GLN A 130 -10.03 13.29 -4.82
C GLN A 130 -9.91 14.29 -5.97
N ALA A 131 -10.95 14.46 -6.80
CA ALA A 131 -10.93 15.41 -7.91
C ALA A 131 -11.02 16.88 -7.46
N GLY A 132 -11.51 17.14 -6.25
CA GLY A 132 -11.72 18.50 -5.72
C GLY A 132 -10.50 19.20 -5.11
N LEU A 133 -9.34 18.52 -5.02
CA LEU A 133 -8.13 19.10 -4.42
C LEU A 133 -7.18 19.75 -5.43
N ALA A 134 -7.47 19.68 -6.73
CA ALA A 134 -6.55 20.16 -7.77
C ALA A 134 -6.77 21.62 -8.21
N GLU A 135 -7.93 22.24 -8.02
CA GLU A 135 -8.15 23.64 -8.42
C GLU A 135 -9.06 24.39 -7.44
N SER A 136 -8.45 25.19 -6.57
CA SER A 136 -9.17 26.32 -5.96
C SER A 136 -8.96 27.54 -6.87
N PRO A 137 -9.98 28.02 -7.61
CA PRO A 137 -9.85 29.25 -8.37
C PRO A 137 -9.66 30.41 -7.39
N ALA A 138 -8.55 31.14 -7.56
CA ALA A 138 -8.24 32.33 -6.79
C ALA A 138 -9.42 33.32 -6.85
N LYS A 139 -10.06 33.55 -5.69
CA LYS A 139 -11.08 34.59 -5.56
C LYS A 139 -10.45 35.96 -5.82
N PRO A 140 -10.99 36.80 -6.72
CA PRO A 140 -10.51 38.16 -6.91
C PRO A 140 -10.84 39.00 -5.67
N LEU A 141 -9.78 39.55 -5.06
CA LEU A 141 -9.84 40.44 -3.92
C LEU A 141 -10.50 41.77 -4.33
N ILE A 142 -11.76 41.98 -3.97
CA ILE A 142 -12.43 43.28 -4.13
C ILE A 142 -11.82 44.26 -3.12
N LYS A 143 -11.00 45.20 -3.62
CA LYS A 143 -10.44 46.35 -2.90
C LYS A 143 -11.58 47.25 -2.37
N ARG A 144 -11.68 47.36 -1.04
CA ARG A 144 -12.40 48.47 -0.38
C ARG A 144 -11.38 49.57 -0.05
N ASN A 145 -11.48 50.69 -0.76
CA ASN A 145 -10.80 51.93 -0.41
C ASN A 145 -11.46 52.54 0.82
N ASN A 146 -10.74 52.70 1.94
CA ASN A 146 -10.90 53.89 2.75
C ASN A 146 -9.61 54.23 3.52
N THR A 147 -9.41 55.53 3.58
CA THR A 147 -8.19 56.30 3.77
C THR A 147 -7.83 56.55 5.24
N LYS A 148 -6.53 56.80 5.45
CA LYS A 148 -5.91 57.59 6.55
C LYS A 148 -5.80 56.92 7.92
N ASN A 149 -4.63 56.34 8.17
CA ASN A 149 -3.60 56.93 9.05
C ASN A 149 -2.38 56.02 9.10
N ALA A 150 -1.20 56.58 8.82
CA ALA A 150 0.10 55.94 9.02
C ALA A 150 0.36 55.74 10.53
N PRO A 151 1.20 54.77 10.91
CA PRO A 151 2.60 55.16 11.05
C PRO A 151 3.58 54.20 10.35
N VAL A 152 4.70 54.80 9.99
CA VAL A 152 5.92 54.20 9.44
C VAL A 152 6.34 52.98 10.26
N LEU A 153 6.41 51.82 9.62
CA LEU A 153 7.26 50.72 10.09
C LEU A 153 8.05 50.14 8.92
N CYS A 154 9.35 50.06 9.20
CA CYS A 154 10.44 49.66 8.33
C CYS A 154 10.23 48.25 7.76
N VAL A 155 10.32 48.14 6.43
CA VAL A 155 10.45 46.88 5.71
C VAL A 155 11.84 46.33 5.99
N THR A 156 11.93 45.30 6.83
CA THR A 156 13.03 44.34 6.75
C THR A 156 12.48 43.04 6.22
N ARG A 157 12.98 42.69 5.02
CA ARG A 157 12.79 41.44 4.33
C ARG A 157 13.52 40.36 5.11
N TRP A 158 12.80 39.60 5.92
CA TRP A 158 13.35 38.41 6.57
C TRP A 158 13.21 37.26 5.59
N GLU A 159 14.30 36.93 4.91
CA GLU A 159 14.49 35.57 4.44
C GLU A 159 14.35 34.68 5.66
N THR A 160 13.33 33.81 5.65
CA THR A 160 13.13 32.77 6.65
C THR A 160 14.28 31.78 6.52
N GLY A 161 15.45 32.16 7.06
CA GLY A 161 16.54 31.26 7.37
C GLY A 161 16.02 30.30 8.42
N GLN A 162 15.46 29.19 7.98
CA GLN A 162 15.06 28.07 8.81
C GLN A 162 16.29 27.67 9.62
N ARG A 163 16.26 28.01 10.92
CA ARG A 163 17.37 27.72 11.82
C ARG A 163 17.42 26.21 12.02
N VAL A 164 18.24 25.56 11.18
CA VAL A 164 18.62 24.15 11.30
C VAL A 164 19.04 23.93 12.74
N THR A 165 18.28 23.12 13.47
CA THR A 165 18.50 22.94 14.91
C THR A 165 19.81 22.20 15.15
N LYS A 166 20.39 22.34 16.34
CA LYS A 166 21.64 21.62 16.70
C LYS A 166 21.49 20.10 16.51
N ALA A 167 20.29 19.56 16.74
CA ALA A 167 19.97 18.15 16.49
C ALA A 167 20.12 17.79 15.00
N GLU A 168 19.62 18.64 14.11
CA GLU A 168 19.65 18.43 12.67
C GLU A 168 21.08 18.48 12.09
N ARG A 169 21.96 19.33 12.64
CA ARG A 169 23.40 19.34 12.28
C ARG A 169 24.17 18.12 12.77
N GLU A 170 23.74 17.46 13.85
CA GLU A 170 24.38 16.22 14.31
C GLU A 170 23.91 15.00 13.52
N VAL A 171 22.67 15.01 13.01
CA VAL A 171 22.14 13.95 12.14
C VAL A 171 22.92 13.87 10.83
N SER A 172 23.28 14.99 10.20
CA SER A 172 24.10 14.97 8.96
C SER A 172 25.53 14.45 9.16
N LYS A 173 26.04 14.37 10.39
CA LYS A 173 27.39 13.87 10.69
C LYS A 173 27.42 12.37 10.96
N GLN A 174 26.28 11.74 11.24
CA GLN A 174 26.23 10.30 11.39
C GLN A 174 26.26 9.68 10.00
N LYS A 175 27.36 8.97 9.70
CA LYS A 175 27.46 8.14 8.50
C LYS A 175 26.25 7.20 8.49
N PRO A 176 25.51 7.09 7.37
CA PRO A 176 24.43 6.13 7.24
C PRO A 176 24.89 4.80 7.80
N ILE A 177 24.17 4.27 8.79
CA ILE A 177 24.45 2.94 9.33
C ILE A 177 24.49 2.04 8.10
N LYS A 178 25.64 1.40 7.86
CA LYS A 178 25.79 0.44 6.77
C LYS A 178 24.88 -0.74 7.12
N SER A 179 23.60 -0.61 6.79
CA SER A 179 22.66 -1.71 6.84
C SER A 179 23.23 -2.78 5.95
N THR A 180 23.52 -3.95 6.53
CA THR A 180 23.63 -5.19 5.77
C THR A 180 22.46 -5.22 4.77
N LYS A 181 22.75 -5.58 3.51
CA LYS A 181 21.92 -5.36 2.29
C LYS A 181 20.46 -5.87 2.31
N ALA A 182 19.94 -6.33 3.44
CA ALA A 182 18.54 -6.65 3.62
C ALA A 182 17.71 -5.36 3.64
N SER A 183 16.79 -5.24 2.68
CA SER A 183 15.74 -4.23 2.68
C SER A 183 14.86 -4.37 3.94
N PRO A 184 14.35 -3.27 4.50
CA PRO A 184 13.34 -3.33 5.56
C PRO A 184 12.17 -4.22 5.14
N VAL A 185 11.70 -5.05 6.07
CA VAL A 185 10.58 -5.96 5.83
C VAL A 185 9.30 -5.25 6.30
N PRO A 186 8.37 -4.90 5.39
CA PRO A 186 7.23 -4.07 5.75
C PRO A 186 6.33 -4.79 6.76
N CYS A 187 6.01 -4.10 7.84
CA CYS A 187 5.09 -4.56 8.89
C CYS A 187 3.77 -3.79 8.80
N MET A 188 2.65 -4.50 8.85
CA MET A 188 1.31 -3.91 8.85
C MET A 188 0.67 -3.97 10.23
N LYS A 189 0.06 -2.87 10.69
CA LYS A 189 -0.68 -2.83 11.95
C LYS A 189 -1.99 -3.61 11.79
N MET A 190 -2.31 -4.50 12.72
CA MET A 190 -3.63 -5.13 12.77
C MET A 190 -4.64 -4.20 13.43
N THR A 191 -5.78 -4.02 12.77
CA THR A 191 -6.95 -3.34 13.33
C THR A 191 -7.85 -4.38 14.01
N PRO A 192 -8.39 -4.12 15.22
CA PRO A 192 -9.39 -4.98 15.82
C PRO A 192 -10.62 -5.21 14.90
N PRO A 193 -11.34 -6.34 15.01
CA PRO A 193 -11.15 -7.43 15.96
C PRO A 193 -9.93 -8.29 15.60
N LEU A 194 -9.09 -8.54 16.61
CA LEU A 194 -7.93 -9.41 16.43
C LEU A 194 -8.44 -10.83 16.18
N PRO A 195 -7.89 -11.57 15.21
CA PRO A 195 -8.27 -12.96 15.02
C PRO A 195 -8.05 -13.72 16.33
N PRO A 196 -8.90 -14.73 16.63
CA PRO A 196 -8.67 -15.63 17.76
C PRO A 196 -7.21 -16.06 17.74
N ARG A 197 -6.57 -16.06 18.91
CA ARG A 197 -5.18 -16.47 19.02
C ARG A 197 -5.06 -17.91 18.51
N CYS A 198 -4.58 -18.08 17.28
CA CYS A 198 -4.26 -19.39 16.76
C CYS A 198 -3.10 -19.94 17.61
N GLU A 199 -3.37 -21.01 18.35
CA GLU A 199 -2.34 -21.72 19.13
C GLU A 199 -1.38 -22.49 18.22
N VAL A 200 -1.79 -22.73 16.98
CA VAL A 200 -0.99 -23.40 15.96
C VAL A 200 -0.14 -22.36 15.25
N ASP A 201 1.17 -22.40 15.48
CA ASP A 201 2.15 -21.66 14.68
C ASP A 201 2.20 -22.29 13.28
N ASN A 202 1.79 -21.54 12.26
CA ASN A 202 1.89 -22.01 10.87
C ASN A 202 3.34 -22.00 10.36
N ALA A 203 4.27 -21.37 11.09
CA ALA A 203 5.66 -21.20 10.69
C ALA A 203 6.62 -21.21 11.91
N PRO A 204 6.69 -22.34 12.65
CA PRO A 204 7.48 -22.43 13.89
C PRO A 204 8.97 -22.13 13.65
N ASP A 205 9.50 -22.58 12.52
CA ASP A 205 10.93 -22.54 12.22
C ASP A 205 11.40 -21.22 11.58
N VAL A 206 10.49 -20.28 11.29
CA VAL A 206 10.91 -18.99 10.72
C VAL A 206 11.45 -18.12 11.85
N GLU A 207 12.77 -17.87 11.80
CA GLU A 207 13.47 -16.98 12.72
C GLU A 207 12.99 -15.53 12.52
N LEU A 208 12.79 -14.81 13.62
CA LEU A 208 12.34 -13.43 13.55
C LEU A 208 13.50 -12.52 13.09
N PRO A 209 13.30 -11.67 12.07
CA PRO A 209 14.32 -10.72 11.63
C PRO A 209 14.83 -9.82 12.75
N ALA A 210 16.03 -9.25 12.55
CA ALA A 210 16.61 -8.33 13.51
C ALA A 210 15.75 -7.05 13.65
N PHE A 211 15.81 -6.39 14.81
CA PHE A 211 15.01 -5.18 15.09
C PHE A 211 15.09 -4.11 13.98
N CYS A 212 16.27 -3.86 13.43
CA CYS A 212 16.48 -2.88 12.37
C CYS A 212 15.77 -3.22 11.05
N GLN A 213 15.41 -4.48 10.83
CA GLN A 213 14.68 -4.96 9.65
C GLN A 213 13.17 -4.96 9.87
N LEU A 214 12.72 -4.98 11.14
CA LEU A 214 11.29 -4.98 11.52
C LEU A 214 10.68 -3.57 11.61
N VAL A 215 11.51 -2.53 11.62
CA VAL A 215 11.03 -1.15 11.69
C VAL A 215 10.69 -0.63 10.29
N ASN A 216 9.50 -0.07 10.13
CA ASN A 216 9.04 0.50 8.87
C ASN A 216 9.80 1.79 8.51
N PHE A 217 10.13 2.59 9.52
CA PHE A 217 10.74 3.91 9.36
C PHE A 217 11.99 4.03 10.24
N PRO A 218 13.15 3.48 9.83
CA PRO A 218 14.37 3.51 10.63
C PRO A 218 14.84 4.94 10.98
N THR A 219 14.57 5.90 10.10
CA THR A 219 14.98 7.30 10.23
C THR A 219 14.06 8.12 11.15
N ALA A 220 12.81 7.69 11.34
CA ALA A 220 11.80 8.35 12.18
C ALA A 220 12.32 8.67 13.58
N ARG A 221 13.13 7.77 14.14
CA ARG A 221 13.71 7.93 15.48
C ARG A 221 14.52 9.21 15.65
N TYR A 222 15.21 9.69 14.61
CA TYR A 222 16.02 10.91 14.67
C TYR A 222 15.16 12.17 14.74
N TYR A 223 13.94 12.10 14.18
CA TYR A 223 12.98 13.19 14.18
C TYR A 223 12.02 13.15 15.38
N GLY A 224 12.18 12.15 16.26
CA GLY A 224 11.26 11.95 17.39
C GLY A 224 9.91 11.39 16.96
N THR A 225 9.80 10.82 15.75
CA THR A 225 8.59 10.16 15.25
C THR A 225 8.65 8.64 15.47
N CYS A 226 7.50 7.98 15.40
CA CYS A 226 7.40 6.55 15.70
C CYS A 226 8.04 5.70 14.59
N VAL A 227 8.93 4.76 14.93
CA VAL A 227 9.61 3.90 13.95
C VAL A 227 8.69 2.90 13.23
N MET A 228 7.44 2.75 13.68
CA MET A 228 6.46 1.81 13.11
C MET A 228 5.39 2.49 12.26
N CYS A 229 4.87 3.65 12.70
CA CYS A 229 3.79 4.37 12.02
C CYS A 229 4.19 5.77 11.51
N ASP A 230 5.40 6.25 11.80
CA ASP A 230 5.88 7.60 11.50
C ASP A 230 5.04 8.76 12.07
N GLU A 231 4.08 8.48 12.95
CA GLU A 231 3.28 9.50 13.62
C GLU A 231 4.06 10.11 14.79
N SER A 232 3.98 11.45 14.91
CA SER A 232 4.53 12.23 16.02
C SER A 232 3.50 12.58 17.09
N GLU A 233 2.21 12.34 16.81
CA GLU A 233 1.10 12.68 17.71
C GLU A 233 1.13 11.87 19.01
N PHE A 234 1.57 10.61 18.93
CA PHE A 234 1.65 9.73 20.08
C PHE A 234 3.00 9.83 20.79
N ALA A 235 2.98 10.08 22.10
CA ALA A 235 4.19 10.13 22.91
C ALA A 235 4.99 8.81 22.81
N ILE A 236 6.30 8.94 22.64
CA ILE A 236 7.26 7.83 22.59
C ILE A 236 7.98 7.75 23.94
N PRO A 237 7.72 6.72 24.77
CA PRO A 237 8.45 6.54 26.00
C PRO A 237 9.95 6.35 25.72
N LYS A 238 10.80 6.97 26.54
CA LYS A 238 12.28 6.87 26.42
C LYS A 238 12.78 5.42 26.43
N GLN A 239 12.02 4.51 27.02
CA GLN A 239 12.35 3.07 27.11
C GLN A 239 12.00 2.27 25.84
N ASN A 240 11.13 2.78 24.97
CA ASN A 240 10.52 2.02 23.87
C ASN A 240 11.29 2.12 22.53
N LYS A 241 12.57 2.52 22.55
CA LYS A 241 13.47 2.58 21.37
C LYS A 241 12.89 3.26 20.10
N GLY A 242 11.92 4.17 20.25
CA GLY A 242 11.27 4.84 19.11
C GLY A 242 9.87 4.34 18.78
N VAL A 243 9.33 3.37 19.53
CA VAL A 243 7.95 2.87 19.37
C VAL A 243 7.00 3.68 20.26
N CYS A 244 5.97 4.29 19.68
CA CYS A 244 4.97 5.07 20.42
C CYS A 244 3.99 4.18 21.20
N ASN A 245 3.24 4.76 22.14
CA ASN A 245 2.27 4.03 22.97
C ASN A 245 1.20 3.28 22.15
N ASN A 246 0.78 3.84 21.01
CA ASN A 246 -0.20 3.23 20.11
C ASN A 246 0.36 1.97 19.42
N CYS A 247 1.63 2.00 19.03
CA CYS A 247 2.30 0.88 18.37
C CYS A 247 2.80 -0.20 19.35
N ASP A 248 3.09 0.16 20.61
CA ASP A 248 3.50 -0.75 21.69
C ASP A 248 2.42 -1.80 21.98
N VAL A 249 1.16 -1.36 22.08
CA VAL A 249 0.03 -2.25 22.40
C VAL A 249 -0.47 -3.06 21.19
N ALA A 250 -0.13 -2.64 19.98
CA ALA A 250 -0.65 -3.22 18.73
C ALA A 250 0.04 -4.54 18.34
N ILE A 251 -0.70 -5.36 17.58
CA ILE A 251 -0.14 -6.51 16.85
C ILE A 251 0.27 -6.04 15.47
N TRP A 252 1.43 -6.49 15.01
CA TRP A 252 1.92 -6.23 13.67
C TRP A 252 2.07 -7.55 12.92
N VAL A 253 1.80 -7.53 11.62
CA VAL A 253 2.02 -8.65 10.71
C VAL A 253 3.23 -8.34 9.85
N LEU A 254 4.19 -9.26 9.84
CA LEU A 254 5.38 -9.18 8.99
C LEU A 254 5.06 -9.72 7.59
N ASN A 255 5.17 -8.89 6.55
CA ASN A 255 4.96 -9.32 5.16
C ASN A 255 6.31 -9.67 4.48
N PRO A 256 6.43 -10.78 3.73
CA PRO A 256 5.36 -11.69 3.30
C PRO A 256 5.11 -12.88 4.25
N SER A 257 5.90 -13.03 5.31
CA SER A 257 5.88 -14.23 6.15
C SER A 257 4.58 -14.48 6.92
N GLY A 258 3.72 -13.46 7.07
CA GLY A 258 2.47 -13.54 7.84
C GLY A 258 2.68 -13.67 9.35
N ILE A 259 3.90 -13.46 9.85
CA ILE A 259 4.23 -13.64 11.27
C ILE A 259 3.66 -12.48 12.08
N ASN A 260 2.87 -12.83 13.10
CA ASN A 260 2.35 -11.85 14.06
C ASN A 260 3.41 -11.53 15.11
N ILE A 261 3.73 -10.25 15.29
CA ILE A 261 4.72 -9.75 16.23
C ILE A 261 4.12 -8.67 17.15
N LYS A 262 4.69 -8.55 18.35
CA LYS A 262 4.38 -7.48 19.31
C LYS A 262 5.62 -6.96 19.98
N TRP A 263 5.61 -5.68 20.31
CA TRP A 263 6.63 -5.08 21.16
C TRP A 263 6.61 -5.73 22.54
N CYS A 264 7.76 -6.25 22.97
CA CYS A 264 7.94 -6.81 24.30
C CYS A 264 8.65 -5.79 25.19
N LYS A 265 7.93 -5.24 26.18
CA LYS A 265 8.48 -4.27 27.14
C LYS A 265 9.68 -4.80 27.93
N GLY A 266 9.69 -6.09 28.29
CA GLY A 266 10.79 -6.73 29.02
C GLY A 266 12.07 -6.83 28.19
N CYS A 267 11.95 -7.31 26.95
CA CYS A 267 13.10 -7.48 26.05
C CYS A 267 13.51 -6.16 25.34
N LYS A 268 12.63 -5.15 25.34
CA LYS A 268 12.76 -3.93 24.52
C LYS A 268 13.05 -4.27 23.05
N ASN A 269 12.28 -5.24 22.53
CA ASN A 269 12.37 -5.76 21.18
C ASN A 269 11.02 -6.35 20.74
N PHE A 270 10.82 -6.56 19.44
CA PHE A 270 9.69 -7.33 18.93
C PHE A 270 9.88 -8.82 19.22
N ARG A 271 8.78 -9.50 19.58
CA ARG A 271 8.71 -10.96 19.72
C ARG A 271 7.50 -11.50 18.96
N LYS A 272 7.53 -12.78 18.60
CA LYS A 272 6.36 -13.48 18.05
C LYS A 272 5.19 -13.36 19.03
N TRP A 273 4.00 -13.04 18.53
CA TRP A 273 2.80 -12.87 19.36
C TRP A 273 2.49 -14.15 20.15
N ILE A 274 2.75 -15.32 19.56
CA ILE A 274 2.51 -16.62 20.18
C ILE A 274 3.37 -16.87 21.43
N ASP A 275 4.53 -16.21 21.55
CA ASP A 275 5.40 -16.35 22.72
C ASP A 275 4.83 -15.62 23.96
N PHE A 276 3.90 -14.68 23.78
CA PHE A 276 3.38 -13.88 24.88
C PHE A 276 2.45 -14.70 25.77
N GLY A 277 2.75 -14.79 27.05
CA GLY A 277 1.95 -15.57 28.00
C GLY A 277 2.39 -17.03 28.14
N MET A 278 3.41 -17.47 27.41
CA MET A 278 4.17 -18.65 27.81
C MET A 278 4.96 -18.27 29.06
N LYS A 279 4.60 -18.86 30.20
CA LYS A 279 5.40 -18.76 31.41
C LYS A 279 6.69 -19.52 31.12
N VAL A 280 7.81 -18.80 31.06
CA VAL A 280 9.13 -19.44 30.95
C VAL A 280 9.32 -20.18 32.28
N CYS A 281 9.12 -21.49 32.26
CA CYS A 281 9.35 -22.38 33.39
C CYS A 281 10.84 -22.62 33.57
#